data_AF-A0A2K3JW63-F1
#
_entry.id   AF-A0A2K3JW63-F1
#
_cell.length_a   1.000
_cell.length_b   1.000
_cell.length_c   1.000
_cell.angle_alpha   90.00
_cell.angle_beta   90.00
_cell.angle_gamma   90.00
#
_symmetry.space_group_name_H-M   'P 1'
#
loop_
_entity.id
_entity.type
_entity.pdbx_description
1 polymer ?
#
loop_
_entity_poly.entity_id
_entity_poly.type
_entity_poly.pdbx_seq_one_letter_code
_entity_poly.pdbx_strand_id
1 'polypeptide(L)'
;DMSVFRDAVQDCLHHQPSNPNPKSITKPPFNDDIDKFSGLRIRNQCLTPAEFRECVQDIRFVRLPVIKNLVNGDTFSGTWVTVGVLTEKGVQKTSSNGKSYCIWKIGCLDENIVSLFLFGDAYQKNCHEPAGTVFALFNSAVRKDAKGNGFSLSVYSHNQIMKMGTSVDYGVCKGKRADGMTCTLVIN
;
A
#
# COMPACT_ATOMS: atom_id res chain seq x y z
N ASP A 1 2.69 24.15 1.74
CA ASP A 1 1.27 24.47 1.55
C ASP A 1 0.52 23.16 1.34
N MET A 2 -0.49 22.87 2.17
CA MET A 2 -1.23 21.60 2.16
C MET A 2 -2.44 21.63 1.19
N SER A 3 -2.68 22.76 0.52
CA SER A 3 -3.74 22.94 -0.48
C SER A 3 -3.40 22.21 -1.78
N VAL A 4 -2.19 22.45 -2.33
CA VAL A 4 -1.69 21.83 -3.56
C VAL A 4 -1.59 20.30 -3.46
N PHE A 5 -1.29 19.78 -2.25
CA PHE A 5 -1.31 18.34 -1.97
C PHE A 5 -2.71 17.72 -2.09
N ARG A 6 -3.75 18.46 -1.69
CA ARG A 6 -5.12 17.98 -1.84
C ARG A 6 -5.40 17.81 -3.32
N ASP A 7 -5.23 18.83 -4.13
CA ASP A 7 -5.73 18.84 -5.51
C ASP A 7 -5.12 17.70 -6.37
N ALA A 8 -3.81 17.51 -6.36
CA ALA A 8 -3.15 16.50 -7.22
C ALA A 8 -3.48 15.05 -6.83
N VAL A 9 -3.59 14.74 -5.54
CA VAL A 9 -3.88 13.38 -5.07
C VAL A 9 -5.39 13.12 -5.06
N GLN A 10 -6.19 14.17 -4.88
CA GLN A 10 -7.64 14.10 -4.79
C GLN A 10 -8.26 13.61 -6.11
N ASP A 11 -7.74 13.99 -7.26
CA ASP A 11 -8.25 13.52 -8.56
C ASP A 11 -8.04 12.01 -8.73
N CYS A 12 -6.92 11.46 -8.23
CA CYS A 12 -6.67 10.02 -8.25
C CYS A 12 -7.59 9.23 -7.33
N LEU A 13 -7.96 9.81 -6.20
CA LEU A 13 -8.72 9.15 -5.14
C LEU A 13 -10.24 9.23 -5.33
N HIS A 14 -10.70 10.20 -6.14
CA HIS A 14 -12.09 10.31 -6.54
C HIS A 14 -12.48 9.36 -7.66
N HIS A 15 -11.55 8.55 -8.17
CA HIS A 15 -11.88 7.48 -9.08
C HIS A 15 -12.65 6.37 -8.32
N GLN A 16 -13.96 6.58 -8.16
CA GLN A 16 -14.87 5.50 -7.87
C GLN A 16 -14.85 4.56 -9.07
N PRO A 17 -14.68 3.24 -8.89
CA PRO A 17 -14.90 2.31 -9.99
C PRO A 17 -16.33 2.56 -10.48
N SER A 18 -16.45 3.04 -11.72
CA SER A 18 -17.75 3.24 -12.35
C SER A 18 -18.51 1.92 -12.26
N ASN A 19 -19.66 1.91 -11.57
CA ASN A 19 -20.56 0.75 -11.57
C ASN A 19 -20.83 0.38 -13.03
N PRO A 20 -20.39 -0.80 -13.52
CA PRO A 20 -20.65 -1.15 -14.89
C PRO A 20 -22.13 -1.50 -15.02
N ASN A 21 -22.87 -0.62 -15.69
CA ASN A 21 -24.15 -0.97 -16.31
C ASN A 21 -23.93 -2.24 -17.16
N PRO A 22 -24.85 -3.23 -17.19
CA PRO A 22 -24.62 -4.52 -17.83
C PRO A 22 -24.67 -4.38 -19.36
N LYS A 23 -23.60 -3.85 -19.94
CA LYS A 23 -23.29 -3.97 -21.37
C LYS A 23 -21.86 -4.50 -21.45
N SER A 24 -21.72 -5.60 -22.17
CA SER A 24 -20.51 -6.43 -22.25
C SER A 24 -19.24 -5.61 -22.52
N ILE A 25 -18.49 -5.31 -21.46
CA ILE A 25 -17.09 -4.90 -21.58
C ILE A 25 -16.28 -6.18 -21.44
N THR A 26 -15.78 -6.67 -22.58
CA THR A 26 -14.75 -7.71 -22.64
C THR A 26 -13.62 -7.26 -21.72
N LYS A 27 -13.42 -7.96 -20.59
CA LYS A 27 -12.28 -7.70 -19.72
C LYS A 27 -11.02 -7.74 -20.61
N PRO A 28 -10.18 -6.69 -20.63
CA PRO A 28 -8.93 -6.78 -21.36
C PRO A 28 -8.17 -8.02 -20.84
N PRO A 29 -7.52 -8.79 -21.73
CA PRO A 29 -6.75 -9.95 -21.31
C PRO A 29 -5.77 -9.53 -20.21
N PHE A 30 -5.67 -10.35 -19.17
CA PHE A 30 -4.69 -10.16 -18.11
C PHE A 30 -3.29 -10.20 -18.75
N ASN A 31 -2.74 -9.02 -19.03
CA ASN A 31 -1.36 -8.88 -19.45
C ASN A 31 -0.52 -8.96 -18.19
N ASP A 32 0.41 -9.90 -18.15
CA ASP A 32 1.34 -10.15 -17.05
C ASP A 32 2.44 -9.05 -16.96
N ASP A 33 2.10 -7.85 -17.42
CA ASP A 33 2.99 -6.71 -17.52
C ASP A 33 3.34 -6.25 -16.10
N ILE A 34 4.65 -6.22 -15.84
CA ILE A 34 5.21 -5.67 -14.62
C ILE A 34 4.90 -4.17 -14.56
N ASP A 35 4.25 -3.73 -13.48
CA ASP A 35 4.06 -2.31 -13.24
C ASP A 35 5.41 -1.63 -13.09
N LYS A 36 5.74 -0.68 -13.97
CA LYS A 36 7.09 -0.11 -14.08
C LYS A 36 7.53 0.68 -12.85
N PHE A 37 6.59 1.14 -12.02
CA PHE A 37 6.89 1.92 -10.82
C PHE A 37 7.18 0.98 -9.65
N SER A 38 6.21 0.13 -9.34
CA SER A 38 6.28 -0.79 -8.20
C SER A 38 7.15 -2.02 -8.47
N GLY A 39 7.31 -2.42 -9.73
CA GLY A 39 7.93 -3.68 -10.12
C GLY A 39 7.04 -4.91 -9.90
N LEU A 40 5.78 -4.72 -9.50
CA LEU A 40 4.85 -5.79 -9.15
C LEU A 40 4.00 -6.20 -10.36
N ARG A 41 3.62 -7.48 -10.44
CA ARG A 41 2.53 -7.91 -11.32
C ARG A 41 1.21 -7.74 -10.57
N ILE A 42 0.33 -6.87 -11.07
CA ILE A 42 -0.93 -6.50 -10.39
C ILE A 42 -2.13 -6.96 -11.22
N ARG A 43 -2.96 -7.83 -10.65
CA ARG A 43 -4.28 -8.23 -11.20
C ARG A 43 -5.41 -7.48 -10.53
N ASN A 44 -6.61 -7.51 -11.13
CA ASN A 44 -7.80 -6.83 -10.63
C ASN A 44 -7.51 -5.35 -10.32
N GLN A 45 -6.84 -4.68 -11.26
CA GLN A 45 -6.38 -3.31 -11.06
C GLN A 45 -7.56 -2.36 -10.85
N CYS A 46 -7.46 -1.49 -9.86
CA CYS A 46 -8.45 -0.44 -9.59
C CYS A 46 -8.26 0.78 -10.50
N LEU A 47 -7.06 0.94 -11.06
CA LEU A 47 -6.68 1.96 -12.02
C LEU A 47 -5.87 1.29 -13.13
N THR A 48 -6.05 1.73 -14.36
CA THR A 48 -5.16 1.32 -15.46
C THR A 48 -3.75 1.85 -15.21
N PRO A 49 -2.70 1.24 -15.81
CA PRO A 49 -1.34 1.75 -15.67
C PRO A 49 -1.16 3.18 -16.19
N ALA A 50 -2.01 3.62 -17.13
CA ALA A 50 -2.00 4.99 -17.63
C ALA A 50 -2.58 5.98 -16.62
N GLU A 51 -3.72 5.66 -16.01
CA GLU A 51 -4.34 6.49 -14.96
C GLU A 51 -3.44 6.60 -13.73
N PHE A 52 -2.79 5.50 -13.34
CA PHE A 52 -1.81 5.55 -12.25
C PHE A 52 -0.61 6.42 -12.60
N ARG A 53 -0.09 6.32 -13.83
CA ARG A 53 1.00 7.18 -14.32
C ARG A 53 0.66 8.66 -14.25
N GLU A 54 -0.52 9.02 -14.74
CA GLU A 54 -1.01 10.39 -14.70
C GLU A 54 -1.11 10.88 -13.25
N CYS A 55 -1.65 10.03 -12.36
CA CYS A 55 -1.78 10.34 -10.95
C CYS A 55 -0.43 10.64 -10.26
N VAL A 56 0.62 9.89 -10.61
CA VAL A 56 1.93 10.00 -9.97
C VAL A 56 2.95 10.79 -10.80
N GLN A 57 2.54 11.48 -11.87
CA GLN A 57 3.48 12.11 -12.80
C GLN A 57 4.39 13.14 -12.14
N ASP A 58 3.86 13.91 -11.19
CA ASP A 58 4.59 14.92 -10.42
C ASP A 58 4.94 14.45 -9.00
N ILE A 59 4.80 13.14 -8.74
CA ILE A 59 5.03 12.53 -7.43
C ILE A 59 6.29 11.66 -7.49
N ARG A 60 7.21 11.90 -6.56
CA ARG A 60 8.43 11.11 -6.47
C ARG A 60 8.12 9.70 -6.00
N PHE A 61 8.37 8.70 -6.83
CA PHE A 61 8.34 7.31 -6.38
C PHE A 61 9.57 7.00 -5.49
N VAL A 62 9.33 6.39 -4.33
CA VAL A 62 10.35 6.00 -3.35
C VAL A 62 10.15 4.54 -2.99
N ARG A 63 11.19 3.73 -3.12
CA ARG A 63 11.18 2.32 -2.68
C ARG A 63 11.27 2.23 -1.16
N LEU A 64 10.61 1.24 -0.57
CA LEU A 64 10.59 1.01 0.89
C LEU A 64 12.00 1.05 1.54
N PRO A 65 13.07 0.43 1.00
CA PRO A 65 14.39 0.48 1.64
C PRO A 65 14.98 1.89 1.73
N VAL A 66 14.68 2.74 0.74
CA VAL A 66 15.18 4.12 0.66
C VAL A 66 14.50 5.01 1.71
N ILE A 67 13.25 4.70 2.09
CA ILE A 67 12.50 5.46 3.10
C ILE A 67 13.21 5.43 4.47
N LYS A 68 13.95 4.36 4.77
CA LYS A 68 14.74 4.27 5.99
C LYS A 68 15.70 5.45 6.17
N ASN A 69 16.18 6.06 5.09
CA ASN A 69 17.10 7.18 5.22
C ASN A 69 16.44 8.43 5.81
N LEU A 70 15.11 8.58 5.68
CA LEU A 70 14.37 9.67 6.32
C LEU A 70 14.49 9.66 7.85
N VAL A 71 14.60 8.48 8.47
CA VAL A 71 14.82 8.40 9.93
C VAL A 71 16.26 8.69 10.34
N ASN A 72 17.17 8.80 9.39
CA ASN A 72 18.59 9.13 9.61
C ASN A 72 18.92 10.60 9.31
N GLY A 73 17.93 11.43 8.99
CA GLY A 73 18.09 12.86 8.74
C GLY A 73 17.94 13.30 7.28
N ASP A 74 17.74 12.36 6.34
CA ASP A 74 17.40 12.72 4.97
C ASP A 74 16.00 13.34 4.90
N THR A 75 15.76 14.13 3.86
CA THR A 75 14.43 14.64 3.54
C THR A 75 14.13 14.41 2.07
N PHE A 76 12.89 14.06 1.77
CA PHE A 76 12.40 14.10 0.40
C PHE A 76 11.76 15.46 0.17
N SER A 77 12.28 16.20 -0.82
CA SER A 77 11.64 17.41 -1.29
C SER A 77 10.39 17.05 -2.10
N GLY A 78 9.28 17.74 -1.83
CA GLY A 78 8.02 17.56 -2.56
C GLY A 78 7.21 16.33 -2.10
N THR A 79 6.22 15.97 -2.92
CA THR A 79 5.33 14.84 -2.65
C THR A 79 5.98 13.54 -3.09
N TRP A 80 5.85 12.50 -2.27
CA TRP A 80 6.37 11.17 -2.56
C TRP A 80 5.34 10.08 -2.35
N VAL A 81 5.53 8.97 -3.06
CA VAL A 81 4.70 7.77 -3.02
C VAL A 81 5.57 6.52 -2.91
N THR A 82 5.13 5.54 -2.14
CA THR A 82 5.66 4.17 -2.15
C THR A 82 4.55 3.20 -2.44
N VAL A 83 4.87 2.07 -3.09
CA VAL A 83 3.92 0.99 -3.31
C VAL A 83 4.35 -0.23 -2.50
N GLY A 84 3.38 -0.94 -1.92
CA GLY A 84 3.62 -2.18 -1.23
C GLY A 84 2.40 -3.09 -1.19
N VAL A 85 2.65 -4.37 -0.93
CA VAL A 85 1.67 -5.44 -0.79
C VAL A 85 1.37 -5.63 0.69
N LEU A 86 0.09 -5.62 1.06
CA LEU A 86 -0.37 -6.00 2.39
C LEU A 86 -0.06 -7.48 2.62
N THR A 87 0.87 -7.80 3.52
CA THR A 87 1.28 -9.18 3.81
C THR A 87 0.57 -9.74 5.04
N GLU A 88 0.42 -8.95 6.08
CA GLU A 88 -0.25 -9.37 7.32
C GLU A 88 -1.13 -8.27 7.89
N LYS A 89 -2.27 -8.69 8.44
CA LYS A 89 -3.22 -7.81 9.12
C LYS A 89 -3.11 -8.01 10.62
N GLY A 90 -2.82 -6.93 11.35
CA GLY A 90 -2.95 -6.91 12.80
C GLY A 90 -4.40 -6.76 13.25
N VAL A 91 -4.64 -7.08 14.52
CA VAL A 91 -5.92 -6.84 15.20
C VAL A 91 -6.18 -5.34 15.36
N GLN A 92 -7.46 -5.00 15.50
CA GLN A 92 -7.89 -3.66 15.89
C GLN A 92 -7.30 -3.31 17.27
N LYS A 93 -6.84 -2.06 17.39
CA LYS A 93 -6.29 -1.48 18.62
C LYS A 93 -6.93 -0.12 18.86
N THR A 94 -6.78 0.38 20.08
CA THR A 94 -7.26 1.70 20.49
C THR A 94 -6.06 2.62 20.75
N SER A 95 -6.03 3.79 20.11
CA SER A 95 -4.99 4.80 20.33
C SER A 95 -5.24 5.59 21.62
N SER A 96 -4.25 6.37 22.05
CA SER A 96 -4.33 7.18 23.27
C SER A 96 -5.46 8.20 23.29
N ASN A 97 -5.97 8.61 22.13
CA ASN A 97 -7.13 9.47 21.97
C ASN A 97 -8.46 8.72 21.81
N GLY A 98 -8.49 7.42 22.14
CA GLY A 98 -9.70 6.59 22.10
C GLY A 98 -10.15 6.14 20.71
N LYS A 99 -9.39 6.44 19.64
CA LYS A 99 -9.76 6.04 18.26
C LYS A 99 -9.26 4.64 17.92
N SER A 100 -10.02 3.95 17.08
CA SER A 100 -9.60 2.65 16.56
C SER A 100 -8.54 2.80 15.46
N TYR A 101 -7.59 1.87 15.45
CA TYR A 101 -6.54 1.78 14.44
C TYR A 101 -6.12 0.32 14.27
N CYS A 102 -5.38 0.00 13.22
CA CYS A 102 -4.71 -1.30 13.09
C CYS A 102 -3.28 -1.13 12.59
N ILE A 103 -2.51 -2.20 12.70
CA ILE A 103 -1.14 -2.26 12.20
C ILE A 103 -1.09 -3.35 11.14
N TRP A 104 -0.65 -2.99 9.95
CA TRP A 104 -0.38 -3.91 8.86
C TRP A 104 1.11 -4.17 8.73
N LYS A 105 1.45 -5.31 8.15
CA LYS A 105 2.75 -5.55 7.54
C LYS A 105 2.61 -5.33 6.05
N ILE A 106 3.48 -4.49 5.50
CA ILE A 106 3.53 -4.22 4.07
C ILE A 106 4.93 -4.56 3.55
N GLY A 107 5.02 -5.24 2.42
CA GLY A 107 6.28 -5.59 1.77
C GLY A 107 6.31 -5.23 0.30
N CYS A 108 7.48 -5.19 -0.32
CA CYS A 108 7.60 -4.98 -1.76
C CYS A 108 8.88 -5.64 -2.27
N LEU A 109 8.79 -6.71 -3.08
CA LEU A 109 9.81 -7.33 -3.96
C LEU A 109 11.24 -7.65 -3.44
N ASP A 110 11.71 -7.03 -2.37
CA ASP A 110 13.08 -7.05 -1.84
C ASP A 110 13.12 -7.50 -0.37
N GLU A 111 12.11 -8.28 0.04
CA GLU A 111 11.97 -8.90 1.37
C GLU A 111 11.83 -7.92 2.56
N ASN A 112 11.86 -6.61 2.34
CA ASN A 112 11.69 -5.64 3.42
C ASN A 112 10.21 -5.50 3.80
N ILE A 113 9.88 -6.02 4.98
CA ILE A 113 8.56 -5.88 5.58
C ILE A 113 8.58 -4.72 6.57
N VAL A 114 7.71 -3.74 6.34
CA VAL A 114 7.57 -2.54 7.16
C VAL A 114 6.23 -2.56 7.88
N SER A 115 6.19 -2.05 9.11
CA SER A 115 4.93 -1.88 9.83
C SER A 115 4.23 -0.60 9.34
N LEU A 116 2.97 -0.72 8.90
CA LEU A 116 2.11 0.40 8.51
C LEU A 116 1.01 0.56 9.55
N PHE A 117 0.94 1.72 10.19
CA PHE A 117 -0.13 2.07 11.11
C PHE A 117 -1.22 2.82 10.36
N LEU A 118 -2.44 2.28 10.39
CA LEU A 118 -3.61 2.90 9.76
C LEU A 118 -4.47 3.51 10.85
N PHE A 119 -4.64 4.83 10.82
CA PHE A 119 -5.48 5.59 11.74
C PHE A 119 -6.65 6.25 10.99
N GLY A 120 -7.64 6.73 11.74
CA GLY A 120 -8.67 7.64 11.22
C GLY A 120 -9.40 7.09 9.98
N ASP A 121 -9.55 7.93 8.97
CA ASP A 121 -10.27 7.59 7.73
C ASP A 121 -9.54 6.50 6.93
N ALA A 122 -8.21 6.49 7.00
CA ALA A 122 -7.41 5.44 6.36
C ALA A 122 -7.76 4.06 6.94
N TYR A 123 -7.90 3.98 8.26
CA TYR A 123 -8.35 2.77 8.96
C TYR A 123 -9.78 2.41 8.57
N GLN A 124 -10.72 3.34 8.71
CA GLN A 124 -12.16 3.09 8.51
C GLN A 124 -12.47 2.56 7.11
N LYS A 125 -11.78 3.06 6.07
CA LYS A 125 -12.03 2.64 4.68
C LYS A 125 -11.33 1.33 4.32
N ASN A 126 -10.14 1.06 4.87
CA ASN A 126 -9.27 0.02 4.33
C ASN A 126 -9.10 -1.20 5.25
N CYS A 127 -9.51 -1.16 6.52
CA CYS A 127 -9.23 -2.23 7.49
C CYS A 127 -9.72 -3.64 7.08
N HIS A 128 -10.71 -3.72 6.21
CA HIS A 128 -11.28 -4.98 5.71
C HIS A 128 -10.52 -5.59 4.55
N GLU A 129 -9.61 -4.85 3.90
CA GLU A 129 -8.87 -5.32 2.73
C GLU A 129 -8.03 -6.57 3.04
N PRO A 130 -7.99 -7.58 2.15
CA PRO A 130 -7.30 -8.84 2.39
C PRO A 130 -5.79 -8.72 2.19
N ALA A 131 -5.03 -9.68 2.74
CA ALA A 131 -3.63 -9.84 2.40
C ALA A 131 -3.47 -10.16 0.90
N GLY A 132 -2.38 -9.69 0.30
CA GLY A 132 -2.13 -9.69 -1.14
C GLY A 132 -2.63 -8.44 -1.87
N THR A 133 -3.40 -7.56 -1.21
CA THR A 133 -3.81 -6.27 -1.81
C THR A 133 -2.61 -5.33 -1.94
N VAL A 134 -2.49 -4.68 -3.09
CA VAL A 134 -1.45 -3.68 -3.39
C VAL A 134 -1.96 -2.29 -3.07
N PHE A 135 -1.17 -1.52 -2.34
CA PHE A 135 -1.47 -0.14 -1.99
C PHE A 135 -0.35 0.81 -2.41
N ALA A 136 -0.75 1.97 -2.94
CA ALA A 136 0.09 3.16 -3.00
C ALA A 136 -0.11 3.97 -1.70
N LEU A 137 0.99 4.38 -1.07
CA LEU A 137 1.02 5.17 0.15
C LEU A 137 1.68 6.52 -0.15
N PHE A 138 0.96 7.61 0.07
CA PHE A 138 1.39 8.96 -0.26
C PHE A 138 1.79 9.71 1.01
N ASN A 139 2.97 10.34 1.00
CA ASN A 139 3.46 11.20 2.08
C ASN A 139 3.21 10.60 3.48
N SER A 140 3.49 9.31 3.65
CA SER A 140 3.26 8.62 4.92
C SER A 140 4.17 9.19 5.99
N ALA A 141 3.68 9.32 7.23
CA ALA A 141 4.56 9.73 8.32
C ALA A 141 5.54 8.61 8.65
N VAL A 142 6.83 8.91 8.65
CA VAL A 142 7.89 7.93 8.90
C VAL A 142 8.39 8.08 10.32
N ARG A 143 8.50 6.95 11.05
CA ARG A 143 8.99 6.93 12.43
C ARG A 143 10.06 5.85 12.58
N LYS A 144 11.07 6.15 13.37
CA LYS A 144 12.03 5.14 13.79
C LYS A 144 11.36 4.19 14.79
N ASP A 145 11.57 2.90 14.62
CA ASP A 145 11.03 1.94 15.57
C ASP A 145 11.78 2.06 16.90
N ALA A 146 11.04 1.90 18.01
CA ALA A 146 11.61 2.02 19.36
C ALA A 146 12.64 0.92 19.67
N LYS A 147 12.58 -0.21 18.95
CA LYS A 147 13.52 -1.33 19.09
C LYS A 147 14.22 -1.57 17.75
N GLY A 148 15.54 -1.52 17.76
CA GLY A 148 16.38 -1.82 16.59
C GLY A 148 16.53 -0.67 15.60
N ASN A 149 17.00 -1.01 14.40
CA ASN A 149 17.26 -0.06 13.30
C ASN A 149 16.13 -0.07 12.26
N GLY A 150 14.91 -0.45 12.66
CA GLY A 150 13.72 -0.47 11.81
C GLY A 150 13.03 0.89 11.72
N PHE A 151 12.02 0.96 10.87
CA PHE A 151 11.12 2.10 10.77
C PHE A 151 9.70 1.63 10.51
N SER A 152 8.74 2.51 10.78
CA SER A 152 7.33 2.31 10.51
C SER A 152 6.74 3.50 9.77
N LEU A 153 5.67 3.21 9.03
CA LEU A 153 4.87 4.18 8.30
C LEU A 153 3.55 4.41 9.04
N SER A 154 3.01 5.62 8.96
CA SER A 154 1.66 5.94 9.46
C SER A 154 0.87 6.72 8.43
N VAL A 155 -0.39 6.32 8.23
CA VAL A 155 -1.36 7.00 7.39
C VAL A 155 -2.61 7.34 8.21
N TYR A 156 -3.18 8.51 7.98
CA TYR A 156 -4.26 9.08 8.79
C TYR A 156 -5.51 9.39 7.97
N SER A 157 -5.32 9.89 6.76
CA SER A 157 -6.40 10.26 5.86
C SER A 157 -6.53 9.26 4.73
N HIS A 158 -7.73 9.15 4.17
CA HIS A 158 -7.93 8.44 2.92
C HIS A 158 -7.07 9.00 1.78
N ASN A 159 -6.59 10.25 1.89
CA ASN A 159 -5.71 10.84 0.90
C ASN A 159 -4.28 10.32 0.89
N GLN A 160 -3.92 9.48 1.86
CA GLN A 160 -2.57 8.94 2.01
C GLN A 160 -2.45 7.47 1.60
N ILE A 161 -3.56 6.84 1.21
CA ILE A 161 -3.58 5.42 0.86
C ILE A 161 -4.57 5.16 -0.28
N MET A 162 -4.11 4.46 -1.31
CA MET A 162 -4.91 4.10 -2.47
C MET A 162 -4.71 2.63 -2.81
N LYS A 163 -5.81 1.90 -2.96
CA LYS A 163 -5.80 0.52 -3.43
C LYS A 163 -5.52 0.48 -4.93
N MET A 164 -4.51 -0.31 -5.33
CA MET A 164 -4.13 -0.46 -6.73
C MET A 164 -4.68 -1.76 -7.35
N GLY A 165 -4.86 -2.81 -6.56
CA GLY A 165 -5.30 -4.12 -7.04
C GLY A 165 -4.81 -5.25 -6.14
N THR A 166 -4.54 -6.41 -6.73
CA THR A 166 -4.03 -7.59 -6.02
C THR A 166 -2.71 -8.03 -6.63
N SER A 167 -1.71 -8.30 -5.81
CA SER A 167 -0.42 -8.83 -6.28
C SER A 167 -0.63 -10.24 -6.82
N VAL A 168 -0.04 -10.51 -7.97
CA VAL A 168 0.00 -11.83 -8.61
C VAL A 168 1.08 -12.69 -7.96
N ASP A 169 2.17 -12.04 -7.55
CA ASP A 169 3.33 -12.64 -6.90
C ASP A 169 3.05 -12.99 -5.44
N TYR A 170 2.03 -12.38 -4.81
CA TYR A 170 1.69 -12.72 -3.43
C TYR A 170 1.18 -14.16 -3.30
N GLY A 171 1.97 -15.02 -2.66
CA GLY A 171 1.60 -16.35 -2.24
C GLY A 171 1.77 -16.55 -0.73
N VAL A 172 1.05 -17.53 -0.19
CA VAL A 172 1.35 -18.08 1.13
C VAL A 172 1.81 -19.52 0.92
N CYS A 173 2.92 -19.89 1.56
CA CYS A 173 3.50 -21.21 1.48
C CYS A 173 2.43 -22.28 1.76
N LYS A 174 2.25 -23.20 0.82
CA LYS A 174 1.25 -24.28 0.93
C LYS A 174 1.76 -25.50 1.71
N GLY A 175 2.99 -25.44 2.22
CA GLY A 175 3.59 -26.51 3.01
C GLY A 175 2.93 -26.70 4.37
N LYS A 176 3.27 -27.79 5.05
CA LYS A 176 2.93 -28.02 6.45
C LYS A 176 4.19 -27.89 7.30
N ARG A 177 4.06 -27.25 8.46
CA ARG A 177 5.08 -27.19 9.49
C ARG A 177 5.25 -28.58 10.13
N ALA A 178 6.36 -28.77 10.84
CA ALA A 178 6.64 -30.02 11.55
C ALA A 178 5.57 -30.38 12.61
N ASP A 179 4.84 -29.38 13.10
CA ASP A 179 3.70 -29.51 14.03
C ASP A 179 2.36 -29.84 13.33
N GLY A 180 2.37 -30.06 12.01
CA GLY A 180 1.17 -30.37 11.22
C GLY A 180 0.32 -29.17 10.81
N MET A 181 0.63 -27.95 11.30
CA MET A 181 -0.09 -26.73 10.91
C MET A 181 0.31 -26.25 9.52
N THR A 182 -0.61 -25.59 8.80
CA THR A 182 -0.32 -24.97 7.49
C THR A 182 0.75 -23.89 7.66
N CYS A 183 1.69 -23.84 6.72
CA CYS A 183 2.70 -22.80 6.69
C CYS A 183 2.04 -21.43 6.41
N THR A 184 2.48 -20.40 7.13
CA THR A 184 1.99 -19.02 6.98
C THR A 184 3.04 -18.10 6.39
N LEU A 185 4.18 -18.65 5.95
CA LEU A 185 5.23 -17.86 5.34
C LEU A 185 4.72 -17.27 4.02
N VAL A 186 4.82 -15.95 3.92
CA VAL A 186 4.56 -15.23 2.67
C VAL A 186 5.70 -15.54 1.70
N ILE A 187 5.34 -15.89 0.48
CA ILE A 187 6.24 -16.16 -0.64
C ILE A 187 5.88 -15.22 -1.79
N ASN A 188 6.88 -14.85 -2.57
CA ASN A 188 6.77 -14.08 -3.80
C ASN A 188 7.05 -14.95 -5.04
#